data_AF-A0A1V6CF96-F1
#
_entry.id   AF-A0A1V6CF96-F1
#
_cell.length_a   1.000
_cell.length_b   1.000
_cell.length_c   1.000
_cell.angle_alpha   90.00
_cell.angle_beta   90.00
_cell.angle_gamma   90.00
#
_symmetry.space_group_name_H-M   'P 1'
#
loop_
_entity.id
_entity.type
_entity.pdbx_description
1 polymer ?
#
loop_
_entity_poly.entity_id
_entity_poly.type
_entity_poly.pdbx_seq_one_letter_code
_entity_poly.pdbx_strand_id
1 'polypeptide(L)' 'MNKEKVMIKAIFISSTLTCIFISSFLFAETRIYDNDYKLKHRIKEDGRIYDNDYRYKYRIDGDRIYDKDYKPKGMIEKVK' A
#
# COMPACT_ATOMS: atom_id res chain seq x y z
N MET A 1 -13.89 18.52 39.60
CA MET A 1 -14.79 17.70 38.75
C MET A 1 -14.81 18.05 37.25
N ASN A 2 -14.24 19.18 36.78
CA ASN A 2 -14.24 19.52 35.34
C ASN A 2 -12.94 19.18 34.59
N LYS A 3 -11.78 19.31 35.22
CA LYS A 3 -10.48 19.12 34.54
C LYS A 3 -10.23 17.68 34.09
N GLU A 4 -10.52 16.71 34.95
CA GLU A 4 -10.38 15.27 34.63
C GLU A 4 -11.31 14.84 33.49
N LYS A 5 -12.57 15.28 33.51
CA LYS A 5 -13.53 15.02 32.42
C LYS A 5 -13.08 15.62 31.09
N VAL A 6 -12.45 16.80 31.11
CA VAL A 6 -11.87 17.44 29.92
C VAL A 6 -10.64 16.68 29.42
N MET A 7 -9.74 16.25 30.31
CA MET A 7 -8.58 15.44 29.92
C MET A 7 -8.98 14.09 29.33
N ILE A 8 -9.95 13.39 29.94
CA ILE A 8 -10.44 12.10 29.43
C ILE A 8 -11.01 12.26 28.02
N LYS A 9 -11.79 13.32 27.77
CA LYS A 9 -12.29 13.64 26.42
C LYS A 9 -11.16 13.95 25.44
N ALA A 10 -10.17 14.74 25.85
CA ALA A 10 -9.02 15.07 25.01
C ALA A 10 -8.20 13.84 24.62
N ILE A 11 -7.98 12.91 25.56
CA ILE A 11 -7.28 11.64 25.31
C ILE A 11 -8.08 10.80 24.29
N PHE A 12 -9.39 10.68 24.46
CA PHE A 12 -10.25 9.94 23.53
C PHE A 12 -10.29 10.55 22.12
N ILE A 13 -10.31 11.88 22.03
CA ILE A 13 -10.25 12.60 20.75
C ILE A 13 -8.88 12.39 20.10
N SER A 14 -7.79 12.46 20.87
CA SER A 14 -6.45 12.25 20.33
C SER A 14 -6.24 10.81 19.82
N SER A 15 -6.76 9.80 20.53
CA SER A 15 -6.61 8.40 20.12
C SER A 15 -7.38 8.10 18.83
N THR A 16 -8.61 8.59 18.71
CA THR A 16 -9.42 8.44 17.50
C THR A 16 -8.78 9.13 16.31
N LEU A 17 -8.21 10.33 16.49
CA LEU A 17 -7.49 11.05 15.44
C LEU A 17 -6.24 10.29 14.98
N THR A 18 -5.49 9.68 15.90
CA THR A 18 -4.32 8.84 15.55
C THR A 18 -4.71 7.60 14.76
N CYS A 19 -5.81 6.92 15.11
CA CYS A 19 -6.28 5.73 14.39
C CYS A 19 -6.68 6.06 12.93
N ILE A 20 -7.34 7.21 12.72
CA ILE A 20 -7.69 7.68 11.37
C ILE A 20 -6.41 7.93 10.56
N PHE A 21 -5.43 8.62 11.15
CA PHE A 21 -4.17 8.95 10.48
C PHE A 21 -3.34 7.72 10.07
N ILE A 22 -3.27 6.71 10.94
CA ILE A 22 -2.55 5.45 10.67
C ILE A 22 -3.23 4.67 9.54
N SER A 23 -4.57 4.67 9.49
CA SER A 23 -5.31 3.91 8.49
C SER A 23 -5.11 4.39 7.05
N SER A 24 -4.92 5.70 6.85
CA SER A 24 -4.66 6.28 5.53
C SER A 24 -3.29 5.92 4.94
N PHE A 25 -2.32 5.62 5.80
CA PHE A 25 -0.97 5.24 5.37
C PHE A 25 -0.88 3.76 4.93
N LEU A 26 -1.80 2.90 5.38
CA LEU A 26 -1.78 1.45 5.16
C LEU A 26 -2.50 0.99 3.87
N PHE A 27 -2.94 1.93 3.03
CA PHE A 27 -3.68 1.62 1.79
C PHE A 27 -3.12 2.37 0.58
N ALA A 28 -1.81 2.52 0.50
CA ALA A 28 -1.14 3.07 -0.67
C ALA A 28 -0.96 1.99 -1.74
N GLU A 29 -1.95 1.83 -2.61
CA GLU A 29 -1.82 1.02 -3.83
C GLU A 29 -1.11 1.83 -4.93
N THR A 30 -0.04 1.30 -5.50
CA THR A 30 0.64 1.92 -6.65
C THR A 30 0.00 1.45 -7.95
N ARG A 31 -0.30 2.39 -8.86
CA ARG A 31 -0.93 2.10 -10.16
C ARG A 31 0.02 2.44 -11.30
N ILE A 32 0.14 1.53 -12.26
CA ILE A 32 0.94 1.69 -13.47
C ILE A 32 0.00 1.87 -14.65
N TYR A 33 0.17 3.00 -15.35
CA TYR A 33 -0.59 3.36 -16.53
C TYR A 33 0.29 3.30 -17.78
N ASP A 34 -0.31 3.14 -18.96
CA ASP A 34 0.39 3.39 -20.22
C ASP A 34 0.35 4.88 -20.62
N ASN A 35 0.92 5.20 -21.78
CA ASN A 35 0.99 6.58 -22.30
C ASN A 35 -0.38 7.21 -22.60
N ASP A 36 -1.42 6.38 -22.77
CA ASP A 36 -2.80 6.83 -22.96
C ASP A 36 -3.55 6.95 -21.63
N TYR A 37 -2.85 6.87 -20.48
CA TYR A 37 -3.43 6.82 -19.14
C TYR A 37 -4.38 5.63 -18.91
N LYS A 38 -4.24 4.53 -19.66
CA LYS A 38 -5.00 3.30 -19.39
C LYS A 38 -4.27 2.48 -18.34
N LEU A 39 -5.01 2.06 -17.32
CA LEU A 39 -4.48 1.27 -16.21
C LEU A 39 -4.01 -0.10 -16.71
N LYS A 40 -2.71 -0.40 -16.54
CA LYS A 40 -2.10 -1.68 -16.90
C LYS A 40 -1.98 -2.60 -15.69
N HIS A 41 -1.41 -2.08 -14.61
CA HIS A 41 -1.09 -2.87 -13.43
C HIS A 41 -1.38 -2.14 -12.14
N ARG A 42 -1.63 -2.93 -11.09
CA ARG A 42 -1.73 -2.47 -9.71
C ARG A 42 -0.71 -3.21 -8.87
N ILE A 43 0.05 -2.49 -8.07
CA ILE A 43 1.03 -3.04 -7.13
C ILE A 43 0.52 -2.75 -5.73
N LYS A 44 0.28 -3.82 -4.98
CA LYS A 44 -0.08 -3.75 -3.56
C LYS A 44 1.17 -3.56 -2.71
N GLU A 45 0.98 -3.06 -1.49
CA GLU A 45 2.06 -2.84 -0.52
C GLU A 45 2.87 -4.11 -0.20
N ASP A 46 2.26 -5.29 -0.33
CA ASP A 46 2.93 -6.59 -0.14
C ASP A 46 3.75 -7.06 -1.36
N GLY A 47 3.89 -6.20 -2.37
CA GLY A 47 4.63 -6.47 -3.60
C GLY A 47 3.87 -7.28 -4.65
N ARG A 48 2.60 -7.67 -4.41
CA ARG A 48 1.80 -8.38 -5.41
C ARG A 48 1.34 -7.45 -6.53
N ILE A 49 1.55 -7.89 -7.77
CA ILE A 49 1.17 -7.19 -8.99
C ILE A 49 -0.05 -7.86 -9.61
N TYR A 50 -1.05 -7.06 -9.90
CA TYR A 50 -2.30 -7.46 -10.54
C TYR A 50 -2.47 -6.73 -11.88
N ASP A 51 -3.23 -7.33 -12.79
CA ASP A 51 -3.69 -6.63 -14.00
C ASP A 51 -4.93 -5.76 -13.72
N ASN A 52 -5.50 -5.16 -14.78
CA ASN A 52 -6.67 -4.31 -14.66
C ASN A 52 -7.91 -5.05 -14.10
N ASP A 53 -7.99 -6.37 -14.30
CA ASP A 53 -9.10 -7.23 -13.83
C ASP A 53 -8.84 -7.82 -12.45
N TYR A 54 -7.86 -7.31 -11.70
CA TYR A 54 -7.42 -7.86 -10.40
C TYR A 54 -6.94 -9.32 -10.47
N ARG A 55 -6.47 -9.79 -11.62
CA ARG A 55 -5.83 -11.11 -11.72
C ARG A 55 -4.36 -11.00 -11.36
N TYR A 56 -3.93 -11.85 -10.44
CA TYR A 56 -2.54 -11.91 -9.98
C TYR A 56 -1.60 -12.30 -11.13
N LYS A 57 -0.51 -11.55 -11.31
CA LYS A 57 0.47 -11.75 -12.38
C LYS A 57 1.86 -12.06 -11.85
N TYR A 58 2.36 -11.23 -10.95
CA TYR A 58 3.73 -11.27 -10.46
C TYR A 58 3.81 -10.85 -8.99
N ARG A 59 4.96 -11.09 -8.37
CA ARG A 59 5.31 -10.57 -7.05
C ARG A 59 6.70 -9.97 -7.07
N ILE A 60 6.84 -8.83 -6.41
CA ILE A 60 8.11 -8.20 -6.10
C ILE A 60 8.48 -8.57 -4.67
N ASP A 61 9.71 -9.01 -4.47
CA ASP A 61 10.30 -9.24 -3.16
C ASP A 61 11.72 -8.66 -3.14
N GLY A 62 11.88 -7.55 -2.42
CA GLY A 62 13.05 -6.68 -2.54
C GLY A 62 13.22 -6.19 -3.98
N ASP A 63 14.37 -6.53 -4.58
CA ASP A 63 14.69 -6.18 -5.97
C ASP A 63 14.41 -7.34 -6.94
N ARG A 64 13.77 -8.43 -6.52
CA ARG A 64 13.48 -9.60 -7.37
C ARG A 64 12.02 -9.63 -7.80
N ILE A 65 11.78 -10.10 -9.02
CA ILE A 65 10.45 -10.29 -9.59
C ILE A 65 10.22 -11.78 -9.81
N TYR A 66 9.07 -12.26 -9.34
CA TYR A 66 8.63 -13.65 -9.45
C TYR A 66 7.31 -13.75 -10.20
N ASP A 67 7.08 -14.85 -10.89
CA ASP A 67 5.74 -15.21 -11.37
C ASP A 67 4.85 -15.80 -10.27
N LYS A 68 3.64 -16.23 -10.65
CA LYS A 68 2.67 -16.79 -9.73
C LYS A 68 3.13 -18.07 -9.01
N ASP A 69 4.08 -18.79 -9.59
CA ASP A 69 4.62 -20.06 -9.08
C ASP A 69 5.95 -19.83 -8.34
N TYR A 70 6.27 -18.58 -7.96
CA TYR A 70 7.53 -18.17 -7.34
C TYR A 70 8.78 -18.47 -8.18
N LYS A 71 8.64 -18.55 -9.51
CA LYS A 71 9.80 -18.68 -10.40
C LYS A 71 10.37 -17.29 -10.70
N PRO A 72 11.68 -17.07 -10.58
CA PRO A 72 12.31 -15.81 -10.91
C PRO A 72 12.03 -15.41 -12.37
N LYS A 73 11.63 -14.15 -12.57
CA LYS A 73 11.40 -13.54 -13.89
C LYS A 73 12.31 -12.37 -14.19
N GLY A 74 12.89 -11.75 -13.17
CA GLY A 74 13.80 -10.65 -13.36
C GLY A 74 14.15 -9.97 -12.05
N MET A 75 14.82 -8.82 -12.17
CA MET A 75 15.20 -7.98 -11.06
C MET A 75 14.91 -6.52 -11.41
N ILE A 76 14.64 -5.71 -10.39
CA ILE A 76 14.47 -4.26 -10.48
C ILE A 76 15.83 -3.64 -10.19
N GLU A 77 16.36 -2.88 -11.14
CA GLU A 77 17.54 -2.07 -10.92
C GLU A 77 17.13 -0.64 -10.55
N LYS A 78 17.60 -0.17 -9.39
CA LYS A 78 17.46 1.24 -9.01
C LYS A 78 18.62 2.02 -9.60
N VAL A 79 18.37 2.69 -10.71
CA VAL A 79 19.34 3.62 -11.31
C VAL A 79 19.38 4.88 -10.42
N LYS A 80 20.59 5.25 -9.97
CA LYS A 80 20.85 6.45 -9.17
C LYS A 80 21.03 7.68 -10.04
#